data_AF-A0A1A1W1N9-F1
#
_entry.id   AF-A0A1A1W1N9-F1
#
_cell.length_a   1.000
_cell.length_b   1.000
_cell.length_c   1.000
_cell.angle_alpha   90.00
_cell.angle_beta   90.00
_cell.angle_gamma   90.00
#
_symmetry.space_group_name_H-M   'P 1'
#
loop_
_entity.id
_entity.type
_entity.pdbx_description
1 polymer ?
#
loop_
_entity_poly.entity_id
_entity_poly.type
_entity_poly.pdbx_seq_one_letter_code
_entity_poly.pdbx_strand_id
1 'polypeptide(L)'
;MHRVSLPKLERGERDITITELVGLAAALNMPPIALLFPDVLSDVEVLPNKPMDGLAAFGWFIGAGHSIGLSWDESYAPNGVQTSGAMRIPLELLQIEASLAQQRHSLLQSERGPEVLAMPDVMRDRAKEDAARTREAIRLLEEEKSRLIEAYRGRDGR
;
A
#
# COMPACT_ATOMS: atom_id res chain seq x y z
N MET A 1 -3.91 27.03 -7.61
CA MET A 1 -2.55 27.52 -7.24
C MET A 1 -2.29 28.85 -7.92
N HIS A 2 -1.83 29.87 -7.19
CA HIS A 2 -1.40 31.12 -7.81
C HIS A 2 0.01 30.92 -8.40
N ARG A 3 0.19 31.25 -9.69
CA ARG A 3 1.45 31.07 -10.43
C ARG A 3 2.69 31.76 -9.80
N VAL A 4 2.44 32.70 -8.89
CA VAL A 4 3.45 33.53 -8.19
C VAL A 4 4.00 32.84 -6.94
N SER A 5 3.34 31.81 -6.40
CA SER A 5 3.75 31.15 -5.14
C SER A 5 4.66 29.93 -5.34
N LEU A 6 4.71 29.36 -6.55
CA LEU A 6 5.53 28.18 -6.84
C LEU A 6 7.04 28.42 -6.66
N PRO A 7 7.62 29.56 -7.12
CA PRO A 7 9.06 29.78 -6.98
C PRO A 7 9.52 29.96 -5.52
N LYS A 8 8.65 30.46 -4.65
CA LYS A 8 8.96 30.58 -3.22
C LYS A 8 8.94 29.22 -2.53
N LEU A 9 8.05 28.35 -2.98
CA LEU A 9 7.91 27.00 -2.49
C LEU A 9 9.11 26.13 -2.90
N GLU A 10 9.57 26.26 -4.15
CA GLU A 10 10.77 25.59 -4.66
C GLU A 10 12.06 26.02 -3.93
N ARG A 11 12.12 27.25 -3.43
CA ARG A 11 13.24 27.76 -2.63
C ARG A 11 13.13 27.47 -1.13
N GLY A 12 12.06 26.80 -0.69
CA GLY A 12 11.80 26.54 0.73
C GLY A 12 11.49 27.80 1.54
N GLU A 13 11.14 28.92 0.89
CA GLU A 13 10.80 30.21 1.55
C GLU A 13 9.37 30.23 2.11
N ARG A 14 8.61 29.16 1.87
CA ARG A 14 7.22 29.03 2.28
C ARG A 14 6.83 27.56 2.42
N ASP A 15 6.03 27.27 3.45
CA ASP A 15 5.39 25.97 3.64
C ASP A 15 4.41 25.61 2.50
N ILE A 16 4.37 24.32 2.17
CA ILE A 16 3.39 23.72 1.28
C ILE A 16 2.14 23.29 2.06
N THR A 17 0.97 23.65 1.56
CA THR A 17 -0.29 23.13 2.11
C THR A 17 -0.63 21.76 1.52
N ILE A 18 -1.42 20.94 2.23
CA ILE A 18 -1.86 19.63 1.70
C ILE A 18 -2.62 19.77 0.37
N THR A 19 -3.47 20.79 0.24
CA THR A 19 -4.18 21.08 -1.02
C THR A 19 -3.22 21.40 -2.16
N GLU A 20 -2.12 22.10 -1.87
CA GLU A 20 -1.08 22.40 -2.84
C GLU A 20 -0.28 21.16 -3.22
N LEU A 21 0.08 20.30 -2.27
CA LEU A 21 0.75 19.02 -2.52
C LEU A 21 -0.09 18.12 -3.43
N VAL A 22 -1.37 17.92 -3.09
CA VAL A 22 -2.29 17.08 -3.89
C VAL A 22 -2.52 17.70 -5.27
N GLY A 23 -2.69 19.01 -5.34
CA GLY A 23 -2.87 19.72 -6.61
C GLY A 23 -1.65 19.62 -7.53
N LEU A 24 -0.43 19.71 -6.98
CA LEU A 24 0.82 19.52 -7.73
C LEU A 24 0.96 18.07 -8.22
N ALA A 25 0.72 17.10 -7.36
CA ALA A 25 0.84 15.68 -7.73
C ALA A 25 -0.12 15.31 -8.86
N ALA A 26 -1.37 15.80 -8.78
CA ALA A 26 -2.36 15.66 -9.84
C ALA A 26 -1.90 16.31 -11.15
N ALA A 27 -1.37 17.54 -11.10
CA ALA A 27 -0.83 18.22 -12.28
C ALA A 27 0.36 17.48 -12.92
N LEU A 28 1.13 16.75 -12.11
CA LEU A 28 2.29 15.96 -12.53
C LEU A 28 1.95 14.48 -12.82
N ASN A 29 0.68 14.08 -12.75
CA ASN A 29 0.22 12.70 -12.93
C ASN A 29 0.98 11.67 -12.06
N MET A 30 1.24 12.02 -10.80
CA MET A 30 1.92 11.14 -9.86
C MET A 30 1.23 11.07 -8.49
N PRO A 31 1.48 10.01 -7.69
CA PRO A 31 1.01 9.94 -6.31
C PRO A 31 1.59 11.11 -5.48
N PRO A 32 0.81 11.73 -4.56
CA PRO A 32 1.31 12.83 -3.72
C PRO A 32 2.58 12.52 -2.95
N ILE A 33 2.74 11.27 -2.52
CA ILE A 33 3.92 10.84 -1.75
C ILE A 33 5.20 10.79 -2.58
N ALA A 34 5.10 10.63 -3.91
CA ALA A 34 6.26 10.65 -4.80
C ALA A 34 6.92 12.04 -4.86
N LEU A 35 6.19 13.11 -4.51
CA LEU A 35 6.76 14.45 -4.37
C LEU A 35 7.56 14.62 -3.08
N LEU A 36 7.25 13.84 -2.04
CA LEU A 36 7.94 13.90 -0.74
C LEU A 36 9.17 13.00 -0.71
N PHE A 37 9.12 11.87 -1.41
CA PHE A 37 10.20 10.89 -1.50
C PHE A 37 10.52 10.61 -2.98
N PRO A 38 11.15 11.56 -3.70
CA PRO A 38 11.47 11.41 -5.12
C PRO A 38 12.57 10.37 -5.36
N ASP A 39 13.43 10.13 -4.37
CA ASP A 39 14.42 9.07 -4.36
C ASP A 39 14.44 8.38 -2.98
N VAL A 40 13.90 7.17 -2.92
CA VAL A 40 13.85 6.36 -1.70
C VAL A 40 15.18 5.67 -1.38
N LEU A 41 16.18 5.76 -2.25
CA LEU A 41 17.50 5.15 -2.02
C LEU A 41 18.50 6.13 -1.40
N SER A 42 18.12 7.41 -1.30
CA SER A 42 18.93 8.46 -0.69
C SER A 42 18.49 8.75 0.74
N ASP A 43 19.44 9.12 1.60
CA ASP A 43 19.13 9.61 2.94
C ASP A 43 18.28 10.89 2.86
N VAL A 44 17.31 11.00 3.77
CA VAL A 44 16.37 12.12 3.82
C VAL A 44 16.20 12.62 5.25
N GLU A 45 16.18 13.94 5.41
CA GLU A 45 15.85 14.58 6.67
C GLU A 45 14.32 14.68 6.81
N VAL A 46 13.73 13.76 7.56
CA VAL A 46 12.27 13.69 7.73
C VAL A 46 11.72 14.67 8.76
N LEU A 47 12.57 15.10 9.70
CA LEU A 47 12.31 16.11 10.72
C LEU A 47 13.61 16.88 10.99
N PRO A 48 13.55 18.11 11.51
CA PRO A 48 14.75 18.90 11.80
C PRO A 48 15.78 18.13 12.65
N ASN A 49 16.99 17.99 12.12
CA ASN A 49 18.12 17.24 12.65
C ASN A 49 17.86 15.74 12.85
N LYS A 50 16.98 15.13 12.04
CA LYS A 50 16.67 13.69 12.07
C LYS A 50 16.77 13.08 10.67
N PRO A 51 18.01 12.81 10.17
CA PRO A 51 18.20 12.06 8.95
C PRO A 51 17.77 10.60 9.12
N MET A 52 17.24 10.02 8.05
CA MET A 52 16.86 8.60 7.94
C MET A 52 17.20 8.09 6.55
N ASP A 53 17.45 6.78 6.45
CA ASP A 53 17.45 6.08 5.16
C ASP A 53 16.12 6.32 4.42
N GLY A 54 16.18 6.60 3.12
CA GLY A 54 15.02 6.99 2.32
C GLY A 54 13.89 5.96 2.30
N LEU A 55 14.21 4.67 2.29
CA LEU A 55 13.22 3.60 2.28
C LEU A 55 12.60 3.44 3.66
N ALA A 56 13.42 3.57 4.72
CA ALA A 56 12.92 3.58 6.08
C ALA A 56 12.00 4.77 6.35
N ALA A 57 12.38 5.95 5.86
CA ALA A 57 11.60 7.18 5.94
C ALA A 57 10.27 7.08 5.19
N PHE A 58 10.29 6.52 3.98
CA PHE A 58 9.06 6.22 3.23
C PHE A 58 8.14 5.27 4.01
N GLY A 59 8.70 4.17 4.53
CA GLY A 59 7.98 3.18 5.32
C GLY A 59 7.35 3.79 6.59
N TRP A 60 8.08 4.65 7.29
CA TRP A 60 7.55 5.43 8.42
C TRP A 60 6.35 6.28 7.99
N PHE A 61 6.50 7.03 6.89
CA PHE A 61 5.52 8.03 6.44
C PHE A 61 4.18 7.40 6.06
N ILE A 62 4.20 6.23 5.40
CA ILE A 62 2.97 5.50 5.07
C ILE A 62 2.42 4.68 6.24
N GLY A 63 3.11 4.70 7.39
CA GLY A 63 2.77 3.90 8.57
C GLY A 63 3.01 2.40 8.39
N ALA A 64 3.85 2.03 7.42
CA ALA A 64 4.26 0.65 7.16
C ALA A 64 5.48 0.24 8.00
N GLY A 65 6.19 1.19 8.60
CA GLY A 65 7.37 0.94 9.43
C GLY A 65 7.18 -0.07 10.57
N HIS A 66 5.93 -0.34 10.98
CA HIS A 66 5.60 -1.34 11.99
C HIS A 66 4.91 -2.60 11.43
N SER A 67 4.44 -2.60 10.18
CA SER A 67 3.50 -3.60 9.64
C SER A 67 4.04 -4.48 8.52
N ILE A 68 5.10 -4.09 7.81
CA ILE A 68 5.66 -4.89 6.68
C ILE A 68 6.69 -5.94 7.10
N GLY A 69 6.82 -6.25 8.38
CA GLY A 69 7.66 -7.38 8.85
C GLY A 69 9.15 -7.24 8.53
N LEU A 70 9.63 -6.03 8.20
CA LEU A 70 11.03 -5.77 7.88
C LEU A 70 11.93 -5.64 9.12
N SER A 71 11.37 -5.42 10.32
CA SER A 71 12.03 -5.68 11.61
C SER A 71 11.00 -5.68 12.76
N TRP A 72 11.30 -6.39 13.86
CA TRP A 72 10.65 -6.23 15.17
C TRP A 72 11.24 -5.07 15.97
N ASP A 73 11.97 -4.18 15.29
CA ASP A 73 12.83 -3.16 15.88
C ASP A 73 12.29 -1.77 15.53
N GLU A 74 12.54 -0.80 16.41
CA GLU A 74 12.10 0.60 16.34
C GLU A 74 12.73 1.39 15.16
N SER A 75 13.36 0.69 14.22
CA SER A 75 14.25 1.20 13.16
C SER A 75 13.55 1.99 12.05
N TYR A 76 12.21 2.02 12.04
CA TYR A 76 11.41 2.76 11.06
C TYR A 76 10.73 4.00 11.64
N ALA A 77 11.20 4.54 12.77
CA ALA A 77 10.79 5.84 13.26
C ALA A 77 12.01 6.76 13.42
N PRO A 78 11.87 8.08 13.23
CA PRO A 78 12.95 9.01 13.54
C PRO A 78 13.32 8.90 15.02
N ASN A 79 14.61 9.01 15.34
CA ASN A 79 15.09 8.81 16.71
C ASN A 79 14.33 9.72 17.71
N GLY A 80 13.78 9.12 18.77
CA GLY A 80 13.01 9.83 19.80
C GLY A 80 11.58 10.20 19.39
N VAL A 81 11.05 9.67 18.29
CA VAL A 81 9.68 9.89 17.84
C VAL A 81 8.85 8.63 18.09
N GLN A 82 7.82 8.75 18.93
CA GLN A 82 6.84 7.69 19.12
C GLN A 82 5.88 7.64 17.93
N THR A 83 5.67 6.45 17.39
CA THR A 83 4.72 6.21 16.29
C THR A 83 3.64 5.22 16.73
N SER A 84 2.44 5.36 16.17
CA SER A 84 1.33 4.44 16.44
C SER A 84 1.13 3.45 15.30
N GLY A 85 0.68 2.23 15.61
CA GLY A 85 0.27 1.25 14.61
C GLY A 85 -1.13 1.51 14.01
N ALA A 86 -1.52 2.77 13.80
CA ALA A 86 -2.83 3.14 13.27
C ALA A 86 -3.02 2.65 11.83
N MET A 87 -1.97 2.77 11.00
CA MET A 87 -2.00 2.38 9.59
C MET A 87 -1.82 0.88 9.34
N ARG A 88 -1.56 0.07 10.38
CA ARG A 88 -1.37 -1.38 10.24
C ARG A 88 -2.55 -2.04 9.53
N ILE A 89 -3.77 -1.85 10.05
CA ILE A 89 -4.98 -2.49 9.50
C ILE A 89 -5.33 -1.93 8.11
N PRO A 90 -5.34 -0.60 7.87
CA PRO A 90 -5.56 -0.05 6.53
C PRO A 90 -4.62 -0.62 5.45
N LEU A 91 -3.33 -0.74 5.76
CA LEU A 91 -2.35 -1.29 4.81
C LEU A 91 -2.56 -2.78 4.55
N GLU A 92 -2.88 -3.55 5.58
CA GLU A 92 -3.20 -4.97 5.47
C GLU A 92 -4.47 -5.20 4.61
N LEU A 93 -5.50 -4.37 4.81
CA LEU A 93 -6.69 -4.38 3.96
C LEU A 93 -6.36 -4.10 2.49
N LEU A 94 -5.49 -3.13 2.21
CA LEU A 94 -5.07 -2.82 0.84
C LEU A 94 -4.33 -4.00 0.18
N GLN A 95 -3.48 -4.71 0.93
CA GLN A 95 -2.78 -5.90 0.45
C GLN A 95 -3.73 -7.06 0.15
N ILE A 96 -4.75 -7.27 1.02
CA ILE A 96 -5.78 -8.28 0.79
C ILE A 96 -6.61 -7.95 -0.45
N GLU A 97 -7.00 -6.69 -0.65
CA GLU A 97 -7.74 -6.29 -1.86
C GLU A 97 -6.94 -6.55 -3.15
N ALA A 98 -5.65 -6.21 -3.15
CA ALA A 98 -4.75 -6.50 -4.27
C ALA A 98 -4.65 -8.02 -4.54
N SER A 99 -4.52 -8.81 -3.47
CA SER A 99 -4.46 -10.27 -3.55
C SER A 99 -5.77 -10.86 -4.07
N LEU A 100 -6.93 -10.38 -3.60
CA LEU A 100 -8.24 -10.81 -4.07
C LEU A 100 -8.45 -10.49 -5.55
N ALA A 101 -8.03 -9.31 -6.00
CA ALA A 101 -8.11 -8.93 -7.41
C ALA A 101 -7.29 -9.89 -8.28
N GLN A 102 -6.07 -10.23 -7.86
CA GLN A 102 -5.21 -11.21 -8.53
C GLN A 102 -5.85 -12.61 -8.55
N GLN A 103 -6.33 -13.11 -7.41
CA GLN A 103 -6.91 -14.45 -7.32
C GLN A 103 -8.19 -14.58 -8.15
N ARG A 104 -9.05 -13.56 -8.17
CA ARG A 104 -10.26 -13.54 -9.00
C ARG A 104 -9.93 -13.54 -10.50
N HIS A 105 -8.88 -12.81 -10.89
CA HIS A 105 -8.40 -12.85 -12.28
C HIS A 105 -7.90 -14.27 -12.65
N SER A 106 -7.09 -14.89 -11.79
CA SER A 106 -6.62 -16.27 -11.98
C SER A 106 -7.78 -17.27 -12.07
N LEU A 107 -8.78 -17.14 -11.20
CA LEU A 107 -9.96 -18.01 -11.18
C LEU A 107 -10.70 -17.95 -12.52
N LEU A 108 -10.97 -16.74 -13.02
CA LEU A 108 -11.66 -16.53 -14.30
C LEU A 108 -10.95 -17.25 -15.45
N GLN A 109 -9.61 -17.20 -15.48
CA GLN A 109 -8.82 -17.90 -16.49
C GLN A 109 -8.92 -19.42 -16.35
N SER A 110 -8.83 -19.92 -15.11
CA SER A 110 -8.90 -21.36 -14.82
C SER A 110 -10.28 -21.97 -15.09
N GLU A 111 -11.36 -21.19 -14.92
CA GLU A 111 -12.74 -21.64 -15.17
C GLU A 111 -13.12 -21.59 -16.65
N ARG A 112 -12.73 -20.53 -17.36
CA ARG A 112 -13.09 -20.36 -18.78
C ARG A 112 -12.20 -21.13 -19.75
N GLY A 113 -10.93 -21.32 -19.42
CA GLY A 113 -9.96 -22.03 -20.28
C GLY A 113 -10.43 -23.44 -20.71
N PRO A 114 -10.91 -24.29 -19.78
CA PRO A 114 -11.37 -25.65 -20.09
C PRO A 114 -12.66 -25.74 -20.92
N GLU A 115 -13.49 -24.70 -20.90
CA GLU A 115 -14.75 -24.63 -21.65
C GLU A 115 -14.53 -24.14 -23.09
N VAL A 116 -13.58 -23.23 -23.29
CA VAL A 116 -13.31 -22.60 -24.59
C VAL A 116 -12.29 -23.38 -25.43
N LEU A 117 -11.35 -24.07 -24.78
CA LEU A 117 -10.31 -24.85 -25.45
C LEU A 117 -10.68 -26.32 -25.43
N ALA A 118 -10.60 -27.01 -26.58
CA ALA A 118 -10.70 -28.46 -26.66
C ALA A 118 -9.47 -29.11 -25.99
N MET A 119 -9.48 -29.13 -24.66
CA MET A 119 -8.37 -29.60 -23.84
C MET A 119 -8.50 -31.10 -23.53
N PRO A 120 -7.37 -31.84 -23.48
CA PRO A 120 -7.33 -33.21 -22.96
C PRO A 120 -7.83 -33.32 -21.53
N ASP A 121 -8.43 -34.45 -21.15
CA ASP A 121 -9.07 -34.64 -19.84
C ASP A 121 -8.13 -34.39 -18.65
N VAL A 122 -6.87 -34.83 -18.75
CA VAL A 122 -5.85 -34.59 -17.72
C VAL A 122 -5.61 -33.09 -17.46
N MET A 123 -5.70 -32.25 -18.51
CA MET A 123 -5.58 -30.79 -18.36
C MET A 123 -6.85 -30.19 -17.75
N ARG A 124 -8.02 -30.73 -18.10
CA ARG A 124 -9.32 -30.32 -17.55
C ARG A 124 -9.42 -30.59 -16.05
N ASP A 125 -8.94 -31.74 -15.59
CA ASP A 125 -8.94 -32.10 -14.18
C ASP A 125 -7.98 -31.24 -13.36
N ARG A 126 -6.78 -30.96 -13.88
CA ARG A 126 -5.85 -29.99 -13.26
C ARG A 126 -6.45 -28.60 -13.14
N ALA A 127 -7.11 -28.12 -14.19
CA ALA A 127 -7.76 -26.80 -14.16
C ALA A 127 -8.89 -26.73 -13.12
N LYS A 128 -9.64 -27.82 -12.91
CA LYS A 128 -10.65 -27.90 -11.84
C LYS A 128 -10.02 -27.88 -10.45
N GLU A 129 -8.90 -28.59 -10.26
CA GLU A 129 -8.16 -28.56 -9.00
C GLU A 129 -7.58 -27.16 -8.71
N ASP A 130 -7.01 -26.51 -9.72
CA ASP A 130 -6.53 -25.13 -9.63
C ASP A 130 -7.66 -24.18 -9.25
N ALA A 131 -8.80 -24.26 -9.94
CA ALA A 131 -9.97 -23.45 -9.63
C ALA A 131 -10.46 -23.69 -8.19
N ALA A 132 -10.47 -24.95 -7.72
CA ALA A 132 -10.85 -25.27 -6.34
C ALA A 132 -9.87 -24.64 -5.32
N ARG A 133 -8.55 -24.74 -5.56
CA ARG A 133 -7.52 -24.11 -4.72
C ARG A 133 -7.68 -22.59 -4.68
N THR A 134 -7.90 -21.96 -5.84
CA THR A 134 -8.08 -20.51 -5.94
C THR A 134 -9.35 -20.05 -5.23
N ARG A 135 -10.47 -20.78 -5.36
CA ARG A 135 -11.71 -20.45 -4.62
C ARG A 135 -11.50 -20.49 -3.11
N GLU A 136 -10.78 -21.49 -2.61
CA GLU A 136 -10.46 -21.59 -1.19
C GLU A 136 -9.57 -20.43 -0.72
N ALA A 137 -8.55 -20.06 -1.51
CA ALA A 137 -7.72 -18.89 -1.21
C ALA A 137 -8.53 -17.59 -1.16
N ILE A 138 -9.49 -17.40 -2.09
CA ILE A 138 -10.40 -16.25 -2.09
C ILE A 138 -11.25 -16.24 -0.82
N ARG A 139 -11.84 -17.39 -0.45
CA ARG A 139 -12.67 -17.52 0.77
C ARG A 139 -11.90 -17.09 2.02
N LEU A 140 -10.68 -17.60 2.20
CA LEU A 140 -9.83 -17.26 3.35
C LEU A 140 -9.47 -15.76 3.40
N LEU A 141 -9.14 -15.17 2.25
CA LEU A 141 -8.86 -13.73 2.16
C LEU A 141 -10.10 -12.87 2.47
N GLU A 142 -11.30 -13.30 2.06
CA GLU A 142 -12.56 -12.60 2.35
C GLU A 142 -12.93 -12.69 3.84
N GLU A 143 -12.68 -13.83 4.48
CA GLU A 143 -12.84 -14.01 5.93
C GLU A 143 -11.89 -13.10 6.71
N GLU A 144 -10.62 -13.08 6.32
CA GLU A 144 -9.61 -12.23 6.94
C GLU A 144 -9.94 -10.74 6.78
N LYS A 145 -10.32 -10.33 5.56
CA LYS A 145 -10.78 -8.96 5.29
C LYS A 145 -11.93 -8.56 6.20
N SER A 146 -12.91 -9.43 6.37
CA SER A 146 -14.08 -9.17 7.21
C SER A 146 -13.67 -8.97 8.67
N ARG A 147 -12.81 -9.85 9.19
CA ARG A 147 -12.23 -9.74 10.53
C ARG A 147 -11.50 -8.41 10.75
N LEU A 148 -10.67 -8.00 9.79
CA LEU A 148 -9.91 -6.74 9.88
C LEU A 148 -10.82 -5.50 9.80
N ILE A 149 -11.88 -5.52 9.00
CA ILE A 149 -12.87 -4.44 8.95
C ILE A 149 -13.56 -4.26 10.31
N GLU A 150 -13.95 -5.36 10.95
CA GLU A 150 -14.55 -5.32 12.29
C GLU A 150 -13.57 -4.77 13.32
N ALA A 151 -12.31 -5.24 13.30
CA ALA A 151 -11.25 -4.75 14.18
C ALA A 151 -10.97 -3.25 13.97
N TYR A 152 -10.98 -2.77 12.73
CA TYR A 152 -10.78 -1.36 12.39
C TYR A 152 -11.92 -0.49 12.95
N ARG A 153 -13.18 -0.88 12.67
CA ARG A 153 -14.37 -0.14 13.15
C ARG A 153 -14.48 -0.13 14.67
N GLY A 154 -14.13 -1.23 15.34
CA GLY A 154 -14.11 -1.32 16.80
C GLY A 154 -13.05 -0.44 17.46
N ARG A 155 -12.05 0.03 16.70
CA ARG A 155 -10.99 0.93 17.17
C ARG A 155 -11.39 2.40 17.11
N ASP A 156 -12.16 2.78 16.09
CA ASP A 156 -12.66 4.16 15.88
C ASP A 156 -13.88 4.50 16.75
N GLY A 157 -14.48 3.52 17.43
CA GLY A 157 -15.61 3.69 18.35
C GLY A 157 -15.25 4.03 19.80
N ARG A 158 -13.99 4.42 20.09
CA ARG A 158 -13.52 4.87 21.41
C ARG A 158 -13.03 6.31 21.38
#